data_AF-A0A1A8EZN0-F1
#
_entry.id   AF-A0A1A8EZN0-F1
#
_cell.length_a   1.000
_cell.length_b   1.000
_cell.length_c   1.000
_cell.angle_alpha   90.00
_cell.angle_beta   90.00
_cell.angle_gamma   90.00
#
_symmetry.space_group_name_H-M   'P 1'
#
loop_
_entity.id
_entity.type
_entity.pdbx_description
1 polymer ?
#
loop_
_entity_poly.entity_id
_entity_poly.type
_entity_poly.pdbx_seq_one_letter_code
_entity_poly.pdbx_strand_id
1 'polypeptide(L)'
;QLPSRNILHIVGQNDPSRIKEMVCGVLKFCEDHKFSSVAFPALGTGQGGASPSAVADAMVGAVVNFVRKKKPKFVCSVKILIFQTIMIKEFYSNMRKRSGEEVEKGVMGKIKDFFGFGSEQQRPTNLVLEKEEFEAAVFQLCAETQTAVREAKKRISDLILAEQAKKTISDQLISQFSHANVEELQSLQKELTVNIHLETGREYQESKIHLEGLTRDVFTAESAIRDIIRKVEKTENTRSRALLVSKLVEWQYQDPNGSKVPFDIITNLQLEDALDKHPTVKIKIGNKTFIADPKLKKAYLPNGQNQLKLLRKDLKASGGPLPPHWEDMKGDIVKLFPVTAGTTEYNTVMGEVTKNGLALNIISVERVQNTTLWQSFQLLKKQMEVKNNHTNNERLLFHGTASTSTDLINSKGFNRSYAGMHGAMYGKGSYFAVDPAYSAGNYAKTDIRGHKRMYQARVLVGDYTQGSGTLITPPAKSTNPADLYDSVADRANNPSMFVVFNDIQAYPEYLITFT
;
A
#
# COMPACT_ATOMS: atom_id res chain seq x y z
N GLN A 1 28.54 -16.03 0.63
CA GLN A 1 29.72 -15.32 1.17
C GLN A 1 29.51 -13.83 1.00
N LEU A 2 29.77 -13.02 2.03
CA LEU A 2 29.72 -11.56 1.89
C LEU A 2 30.98 -11.09 1.15
N PRO A 3 30.90 -10.10 0.23
CA PRO A 3 32.08 -9.56 -0.42
C PRO A 3 32.96 -8.82 0.60
N SER A 4 34.16 -9.33 0.87
CA SER A 4 35.15 -8.74 1.79
C SER A 4 36.53 -8.65 1.16
N ARG A 5 37.25 -7.55 1.41
CA ARG A 5 38.64 -7.37 0.94
C ARG A 5 39.69 -8.01 1.85
N ASN A 6 39.39 -8.12 3.14
CA ASN A 6 40.27 -8.68 4.17
C ASN A 6 39.43 -9.50 5.16
N ILE A 7 40.02 -10.53 5.75
CA ILE A 7 39.41 -11.36 6.79
C ILE A 7 40.29 -11.29 8.03
N LEU A 8 39.73 -10.86 9.16
CA LEU A 8 40.42 -10.83 10.44
C LEU A 8 40.03 -12.07 11.25
N HIS A 9 41.03 -12.89 11.56
CA HIS A 9 40.85 -14.04 12.44
C HIS A 9 40.95 -13.60 13.90
N ILE A 10 39.93 -13.93 14.68
CA ILE A 10 39.83 -13.63 16.11
C ILE A 10 39.56 -14.91 16.88
N VAL A 11 40.07 -14.98 18.11
CA VAL A 11 39.77 -16.09 19.02
C VAL A 11 38.35 -15.93 19.57
N GLY A 12 37.52 -16.96 19.45
CA GLY A 12 36.15 -16.95 19.95
C GLY A 12 36.08 -16.73 21.47
N GLN A 13 35.13 -15.91 21.91
CA GLN A 13 34.87 -15.61 23.32
C GLN A 13 33.37 -15.80 23.60
N ASN A 14 33.03 -16.30 24.77
CA ASN A 14 31.65 -16.47 25.26
C ASN A 14 31.33 -15.58 26.48
N ASP A 15 32.34 -14.93 27.06
CA ASP A 15 32.15 -13.92 28.09
C ASP A 15 31.88 -12.53 27.46
N PRO A 16 30.77 -11.84 27.80
CA PRO A 16 30.43 -10.53 27.24
C PRO A 16 31.52 -9.46 27.44
N SER A 17 32.26 -9.48 28.54
CA SER A 17 33.33 -8.50 28.79
C SER A 17 34.50 -8.72 27.82
N ARG A 18 34.93 -9.97 27.62
CA ARG A 18 35.96 -10.33 26.64
C ARG A 18 35.51 -10.10 25.19
N ILE A 19 34.22 -10.32 24.88
CA ILE A 19 33.64 -10.00 23.57
C ILE A 19 33.75 -8.49 23.31
N LYS A 20 33.41 -7.65 24.30
CA LYS A 20 33.49 -6.19 24.19
C LYS A 20 34.92 -5.71 23.95
N GLU A 21 35.90 -6.27 24.68
CA GLU A 21 37.32 -5.95 24.49
C GLU A 21 37.82 -6.33 23.10
N MET A 22 37.45 -7.53 22.63
CA MET A 22 37.83 -8.01 21.30
C MET A 22 37.21 -7.15 20.20
N VAL A 23 35.93 -6.78 20.28
CA VAL A 23 35.29 -5.88 19.30
C VAL A 23 35.98 -4.52 19.29
N CYS A 24 36.32 -3.95 20.46
CA CYS A 24 37.12 -2.73 20.55
C CYS A 24 38.50 -2.87 19.88
N GLY A 25 39.18 -4.00 20.10
CA GLY A 25 40.48 -4.30 19.51
C GLY A 25 40.44 -4.37 17.99
N VAL A 26 39.43 -5.03 17.44
CA VAL A 26 39.20 -5.12 15.99
C VAL A 26 38.90 -3.75 15.39
N LEU A 27 38.02 -2.95 16.01
CA LEU A 27 37.70 -1.60 15.54
C LEU A 27 38.95 -0.71 15.51
N LYS A 28 39.78 -0.80 16.55
CA LYS A 28 41.06 -0.08 16.60
C LYS A 28 42.01 -0.52 15.48
N PHE A 29 42.15 -1.82 15.27
CA PHE A 29 42.98 -2.34 14.18
C PHE A 29 42.50 -1.82 12.83
N CYS A 30 41.18 -1.86 12.57
CA CYS A 30 40.59 -1.35 11.34
C CYS A 30 40.86 0.15 11.14
N GLU A 31 40.79 0.94 12.21
CA GLU A 31 41.09 2.37 12.17
C GLU A 31 42.56 2.66 11.86
N ASP A 32 43.47 1.96 12.55
CA ASP A 32 44.92 2.11 12.37
C ASP A 32 45.35 1.72 10.94
N HIS A 33 44.65 0.77 10.33
CA HIS A 33 44.87 0.31 8.94
C HIS A 33 43.97 1.01 7.91
N LYS A 34 43.25 2.07 8.32
CA LYS A 34 42.42 2.91 7.45
C LYS A 34 41.31 2.17 6.69
N PHE A 35 40.75 1.12 7.27
CA PHE A 35 39.61 0.42 6.70
C PHE A 35 38.33 1.23 6.90
N SER A 36 37.54 1.37 5.82
CA SER A 36 36.31 2.16 5.85
C SER A 36 35.11 1.42 6.46
N SER A 37 35.18 0.09 6.55
CA SER A 37 34.10 -0.71 7.12
C SER A 37 34.61 -2.02 7.72
N VAL A 38 33.86 -2.53 8.69
CA VAL A 38 34.07 -3.85 9.31
C VAL A 38 32.75 -4.53 9.61
N ALA A 39 32.71 -5.86 9.49
CA ALA A 39 31.55 -6.66 9.83
C ALA A 39 31.92 -7.70 10.89
N PHE A 40 31.09 -7.82 11.93
CA PHE A 40 31.20 -8.80 12.99
C PHE A 40 30.05 -9.79 12.91
N PRO A 41 30.25 -11.10 13.12
CA PRO A 41 29.13 -11.98 13.48
C PRO A 41 28.65 -11.67 14.90
N ALA A 42 27.46 -12.14 15.30
CA ALA A 42 27.03 -12.11 16.70
C ALA A 42 27.89 -13.05 17.57
N LEU A 43 29.01 -12.52 18.09
CA LEU A 43 30.08 -13.29 18.71
C LEU A 43 29.66 -13.95 20.03
N GLY A 44 29.99 -15.23 20.22
CA GLY A 44 29.68 -15.97 21.45
C GLY A 44 28.23 -16.47 21.59
N THR A 45 27.36 -16.16 20.63
CA THR A 45 25.95 -16.63 20.61
C THR A 45 25.80 -18.03 20.00
N GLY A 46 24.61 -18.64 20.12
CA GLY A 46 24.34 -19.98 19.60
C GLY A 46 25.07 -21.06 20.41
N GLN A 47 25.94 -21.83 19.76
CA GLN A 47 26.74 -22.88 20.42
C GLN A 47 27.74 -22.34 21.45
N GLY A 48 28.03 -21.03 21.44
CA GLY A 48 28.84 -20.36 22.47
C GLY A 48 28.10 -20.12 23.78
N GLY A 49 26.78 -20.29 23.82
CA GLY A 49 25.95 -20.26 25.04
C GLY A 49 25.73 -18.87 25.68
N ALA A 50 26.32 -17.80 25.13
CA ALA A 50 26.15 -16.46 25.69
C ALA A 50 24.74 -15.90 25.39
N SER A 51 24.16 -15.22 26.39
CA SER A 51 22.84 -14.57 26.25
C SER A 51 22.83 -13.57 25.10
N PRO A 52 21.88 -13.65 24.14
CA PRO A 52 21.79 -12.71 23.02
C PRO A 52 21.70 -11.25 23.45
N SER A 53 21.02 -10.96 24.55
CA SER A 53 20.89 -9.61 25.10
C SER A 53 22.23 -9.09 25.66
N ALA A 54 22.97 -9.95 26.37
CA ALA A 54 24.28 -9.60 26.92
C ALA A 54 25.34 -9.41 25.83
N VAL A 55 25.31 -10.23 24.78
CA VAL A 55 26.19 -10.07 23.62
C VAL A 55 25.84 -8.80 22.84
N ALA A 56 24.56 -8.52 22.63
CA ALA A 56 24.10 -7.28 21.99
C ALA A 56 24.63 -6.06 22.76
N ASP A 57 24.50 -6.06 24.08
CA ASP A 57 24.99 -4.98 24.93
C ASP A 57 26.51 -4.80 24.85
N ALA A 58 27.25 -5.91 24.90
CA ALA A 58 28.70 -5.91 24.80
C ALA A 58 29.21 -5.38 23.44
N MET A 59 28.68 -5.91 22.34
CA MET A 59 29.12 -5.56 20.99
C MET A 59 28.72 -4.14 20.60
N VAL A 60 27.45 -3.76 20.82
CA VAL A 60 26.97 -2.40 20.52
C VAL A 60 27.64 -1.40 21.46
N GLY A 61 27.81 -1.75 22.73
CA GLY A 61 28.55 -0.94 23.69
C GLY A 61 30.02 -0.73 23.33
N ALA A 62 30.70 -1.72 22.74
CA ALA A 62 32.04 -1.58 22.21
C ALA A 62 32.10 -0.54 21.08
N VAL A 63 31.15 -0.59 20.13
CA VAL A 63 31.06 0.37 19.03
C VAL A 63 30.81 1.78 19.55
N VAL A 64 29.87 1.97 20.47
CA VAL A 64 29.58 3.28 21.08
C VAL A 64 30.82 3.82 21.82
N ASN A 65 31.51 2.97 22.59
CA ASN A 65 32.74 3.35 23.27
C ASN A 65 33.85 3.76 22.32
N PHE A 66 34.02 3.03 21.22
CA PHE A 66 34.99 3.32 20.18
C PHE A 66 34.73 4.70 19.55
N VAL A 67 33.47 4.98 19.18
CA VAL A 67 33.08 6.28 18.63
C VAL A 67 33.32 7.42 19.63
N ARG A 68 32.95 7.22 20.90
CA ARG A 68 33.09 8.24 21.96
C ARG A 68 34.53 8.55 22.34
N LYS A 69 35.36 7.53 22.56
CA LYS A 69 36.72 7.71 23.11
C LYS A 69 37.78 8.04 22.06
N LYS A 70 37.54 7.74 20.78
CA LYS A 70 38.59 7.80 19.74
C LYS A 70 38.31 8.70 18.55
N LYS A 71 37.09 9.28 18.41
CA LYS A 71 36.67 10.09 17.24
C LYS A 71 37.23 9.51 15.92
N PRO A 72 36.80 8.30 15.53
CA PRO A 72 37.36 7.57 14.40
C PRO A 72 37.26 8.41 13.11
N LYS A 73 38.32 8.38 12.31
CA LYS A 73 38.47 9.11 11.05
C LYS A 73 38.23 8.22 9.83
N PHE A 74 38.53 6.92 9.93
CA PHE A 74 38.51 6.01 8.79
C PHE A 74 37.37 4.99 8.84
N VAL A 75 37.12 4.36 10.00
CA VAL A 75 36.03 3.37 10.13
C VAL A 75 34.69 4.09 10.16
N CYS A 76 34.01 4.10 9.01
CA CYS A 76 32.73 4.79 8.82
C CYS A 76 31.52 3.85 8.94
N SER A 77 31.73 2.53 8.84
CA SER A 77 30.62 1.56 8.85
C SER A 77 30.97 0.31 9.65
N VAL A 78 30.16 0.03 10.67
CA VAL A 78 30.23 -1.22 11.44
C VAL A 78 28.95 -2.00 11.21
N LYS A 79 29.08 -3.25 10.76
CA LYS A 79 27.94 -4.16 10.55
C LYS A 79 28.00 -5.29 11.55
N ILE A 80 26.86 -5.65 12.14
CA ILE A 80 26.72 -6.85 12.96
C ILE A 80 25.82 -7.82 12.20
N LEU A 81 26.35 -8.98 11.86
CA LEU A 81 25.70 -10.04 11.12
C LEU A 81 25.03 -11.00 12.10
N ILE A 82 23.71 -11.01 12.06
CA ILE A 82 22.88 -11.84 12.94
C ILE A 82 22.33 -13.00 12.10
N PHE A 83 22.74 -14.22 12.45
CA PHE A 83 22.33 -15.42 11.72
C PHE A 83 20.99 -16.00 12.21
N GLN A 84 20.62 -15.79 13.48
CA GLN A 84 19.35 -16.27 14.03
C GLN A 84 18.38 -15.11 14.26
N THR A 85 17.19 -15.21 13.66
CA THR A 85 16.17 -14.16 13.67
C THR A 85 15.70 -13.77 15.07
N ILE A 86 15.71 -14.71 16.02
CA ILE A 86 15.36 -14.46 17.43
C ILE A 86 16.28 -13.43 18.12
N MET A 87 17.52 -13.28 17.63
CA MET A 87 18.49 -12.34 18.21
C MET A 87 18.37 -10.93 17.64
N ILE A 88 17.62 -10.74 16.54
CA ILE A 88 17.47 -9.44 15.87
C ILE A 88 16.81 -8.43 16.81
N LYS A 89 15.79 -8.87 17.56
CA LYS A 89 15.06 -8.02 18.53
C LYS A 89 15.99 -7.42 19.59
N GLU A 90 16.90 -8.24 20.13
CA GLU A 90 17.82 -7.83 21.20
C GLU A 90 18.88 -6.82 20.70
N PHE A 91 19.53 -7.10 19.57
CA PHE A 91 20.50 -6.18 18.97
C PHE A 91 19.84 -4.88 18.51
N TYR A 92 18.64 -4.94 17.94
CA TYR A 92 17.89 -3.76 17.51
C TYR A 92 17.45 -2.90 18.70
N SER A 93 16.92 -3.52 19.76
CA SER A 93 16.54 -2.85 21.00
C SER A 93 17.75 -2.16 21.65
N ASN A 94 18.91 -2.84 21.71
CA ASN A 94 20.12 -2.28 22.30
C ASN A 94 20.67 -1.09 21.48
N MET A 95 20.66 -1.19 20.14
CA MET A 95 21.02 -0.06 19.26
C MET A 95 20.07 1.13 19.43
N ARG A 96 18.76 0.89 19.55
CA ARG A 96 17.77 1.96 19.77
C ARG A 96 17.88 2.63 21.14
N LYS A 97 18.11 1.85 22.20
CA LYS A 97 18.33 2.40 23.55
C LYS A 97 19.50 3.39 23.59
N ARG A 98 20.51 3.17 22.75
CA ARG A 98 21.73 3.99 22.68
C ARG A 98 21.66 5.05 21.56
N SER A 99 20.62 5.04 20.72
CA SER A 99 20.38 6.08 19.72
C SER A 99 19.61 7.25 20.36
N GLY A 100 20.34 8.24 20.86
CA GLY A 100 19.76 9.40 21.53
C GLY A 100 20.61 9.98 22.66
N GLU A 101 21.67 9.30 23.07
CA GLU A 101 22.63 9.86 24.02
C GLU A 101 23.50 10.92 23.33
N GLU A 102 23.30 12.20 23.66
CA GLU A 102 24.02 13.33 23.08
C GLU A 102 25.54 13.17 23.19
N VAL A 103 26.22 13.31 22.04
CA VAL A 103 27.68 13.43 22.00
C VAL A 103 28.00 14.93 22.03
N GLU A 104 28.69 15.36 23.09
CA GLU A 104 29.10 16.75 23.28
C GLU A 104 29.79 17.33 22.03
N LYS A 105 29.41 18.58 21.75
CA LYS A 105 29.68 19.35 20.54
C LYS A 105 31.15 19.34 20.15
N GLY A 106 31.41 19.01 18.88
CA GLY A 106 32.70 19.27 18.25
C GLY A 106 32.80 18.80 16.81
N VAL A 107 32.49 19.73 15.90
CA VAL A 107 32.96 19.85 14.49
C VAL A 107 32.29 18.96 13.43
N MET A 108 31.50 19.63 12.57
CA MET A 108 30.94 19.27 11.24
C MET A 108 30.20 17.93 11.12
N GLY A 109 28.97 17.84 10.63
CA GLY A 109 28.39 18.51 9.45
C GLY A 109 27.96 17.40 8.48
N LYS A 110 26.65 17.28 8.22
CA LYS A 110 25.96 16.22 7.42
C LYS A 110 25.74 14.86 8.10
N ILE A 111 24.73 14.80 8.99
CA ILE A 111 24.02 13.55 9.33
C ILE A 111 22.51 13.79 9.22
N LYS A 112 22.08 14.39 8.10
CA LYS A 112 20.65 14.51 7.77
C LYS A 112 20.28 13.95 6.39
N ASP A 113 21.28 13.73 5.53
CA ASP A 113 21.08 13.29 4.14
C ASP A 113 21.57 11.86 3.87
N PHE A 114 21.67 11.01 4.90
CA PHE A 114 21.99 9.57 4.74
C PHE A 114 20.90 8.63 5.25
N PHE A 115 19.68 9.13 5.42
CA PHE A 115 18.49 8.29 5.41
C PHE A 115 17.99 8.14 3.97
N GLY A 116 18.82 7.51 3.15
CA GLY A 116 18.33 6.74 2.02
C GLY A 116 17.51 5.58 2.56
N PHE A 117 16.28 5.85 2.99
CA PHE A 117 15.26 4.81 3.06
C PHE A 117 14.85 4.52 1.63
N GLY A 118 15.69 3.73 0.95
CA GLY A 118 15.13 2.51 0.38
C GLY A 118 14.41 1.82 1.52
N SER A 119 13.13 2.12 1.69
CA SER A 119 12.28 1.29 2.52
C SER A 119 12.05 0.02 1.72
N GLU A 120 13.06 -0.86 1.72
CA GLU A 120 12.75 -2.24 2.06
C GLU A 120 12.10 -2.16 3.44
N GLN A 121 10.79 -1.94 3.46
CA GLN A 121 10.03 -2.31 4.64
C GLN A 121 10.18 -3.82 4.73
N GLN A 122 11.05 -4.19 5.67
CA GLN A 122 11.09 -5.50 6.30
C GLN A 122 9.66 -6.02 6.41
N ARG A 123 9.42 -7.22 5.86
CA ARG A 123 8.25 -8.02 6.20
C ARG A 123 8.06 -7.95 7.73
N PRO A 124 6.88 -7.57 8.24
CA PRO A 124 6.67 -7.55 9.69
C PRO A 124 6.76 -8.99 10.19
N THR A 125 7.85 -9.34 10.86
CA THR A 125 7.97 -10.64 11.51
C THR A 125 7.15 -10.62 12.80
N ASN A 126 6.07 -11.40 12.76
CA ASN A 126 5.16 -11.82 13.83
C ASN A 126 4.52 -10.68 14.64
N LEU A 127 3.47 -10.09 14.06
CA LEU A 127 2.41 -9.46 14.84
C LEU A 127 1.68 -10.56 15.60
N VAL A 128 1.87 -10.59 16.92
CA VAL A 128 1.18 -11.55 17.80
C VAL A 128 0.00 -10.81 18.41
N LEU A 129 -1.20 -11.26 18.05
CA LEU A 129 -2.42 -10.83 18.73
C LEU A 129 -2.49 -11.57 20.06
N GLU A 130 -2.42 -10.83 21.17
CA GLU A 130 -2.59 -11.41 22.50
C GLU A 130 -4.00 -12.01 22.64
N LYS A 131 -4.04 -13.25 23.13
CA LYS A 131 -5.31 -13.93 23.41
C LYS A 131 -5.91 -13.31 24.67
N GLU A 132 -7.16 -12.84 24.54
CA GLU A 132 -7.90 -12.36 25.71
C GLU A 132 -8.46 -13.57 26.48
N GLU A 133 -8.30 -13.56 27.80
CA GLU A 133 -8.99 -14.49 28.70
C GLU A 133 -10.25 -13.82 29.23
N PHE A 134 -11.39 -14.43 28.96
CA PHE A 134 -12.68 -13.96 29.46
C PHE A 134 -13.01 -14.65 30.79
N GLU A 135 -13.60 -13.91 31.72
CA GLU A 135 -14.04 -14.47 33.00
C GLU A 135 -15.08 -15.57 32.77
N ALA A 136 -14.83 -16.75 33.35
CA ALA A 136 -15.69 -17.90 33.14
C ALA A 136 -17.00 -17.74 33.93
N ALA A 137 -18.14 -17.89 33.25
CA ALA A 137 -19.42 -18.05 33.92
C ALA A 137 -19.46 -19.42 34.64
N VAL A 138 -19.55 -19.39 35.97
CA VAL A 138 -19.59 -20.61 36.80
C VAL A 138 -21.05 -20.96 37.11
N PHE A 139 -21.49 -22.12 36.64
CA PHE A 139 -22.79 -22.68 36.98
C PHE A 139 -22.64 -23.76 38.05
N GLN A 140 -23.34 -23.58 39.17
CA GLN A 140 -23.48 -24.62 40.19
C GLN A 140 -24.83 -25.32 40.00
N LEU A 141 -24.80 -26.63 39.79
CA LEU A 141 -25.99 -27.43 39.53
C LEU A 141 -26.28 -28.33 40.74
N CYS A 142 -27.50 -28.28 41.24
CA CYS A 142 -28.00 -29.14 42.31
C CYS A 142 -29.28 -29.82 41.83
N ALA A 143 -29.39 -31.13 42.03
CA ALA A 143 -30.59 -31.90 41.74
C ALA A 143 -30.67 -33.13 42.66
N GLU A 144 -31.85 -33.72 42.77
CA GLU A 144 -32.11 -34.90 43.61
C GLU A 144 -31.35 -36.15 43.17
N THR A 145 -30.94 -36.23 41.89
CA THR A 145 -30.16 -37.35 41.35
C THR A 145 -28.99 -36.90 40.48
N GLN A 146 -27.92 -37.71 40.45
CA GLN A 146 -26.76 -37.47 39.58
C GLN A 146 -27.11 -37.54 38.08
N THR A 147 -28.18 -38.23 37.72
CA THR A 147 -28.68 -38.30 36.34
C THR A 147 -29.29 -36.96 35.93
N ALA A 148 -30.13 -36.36 36.78
CA ALA A 148 -30.70 -35.04 36.53
C ALA A 148 -29.62 -33.94 36.42
N VAL A 149 -28.56 -33.99 37.25
CA VAL A 149 -27.41 -33.08 37.12
C VAL A 149 -26.72 -33.23 35.76
N ARG A 150 -26.52 -34.47 35.28
CA ARG A 150 -25.90 -34.75 33.97
C ARG A 150 -26.75 -34.24 32.82
N GLU A 151 -28.06 -34.46 32.87
CA GLU A 151 -29.00 -33.98 31.84
C GLU A 151 -29.08 -32.45 31.79
N ALA A 152 -29.17 -31.81 32.96
CA ALA A 152 -29.15 -30.35 33.06
C ALA A 152 -27.84 -29.76 32.50
N LYS A 153 -26.69 -30.32 32.89
CA LYS A 153 -25.38 -29.93 32.36
C LYS A 153 -25.32 -30.08 30.84
N LYS A 154 -25.81 -31.20 30.30
CA LYS A 154 -25.85 -31.43 28.86
C LYS A 154 -26.70 -30.38 28.15
N ARG A 155 -27.92 -30.14 28.63
CA ARG A 155 -28.85 -29.17 28.03
C ARG A 155 -28.31 -27.74 28.03
N ILE A 156 -27.68 -27.31 29.13
CA ILE A 156 -27.00 -26.01 29.22
C ILE A 156 -25.85 -25.94 28.20
N SER A 157 -25.05 -27.00 28.09
CA SER A 157 -23.94 -27.07 27.13
C SER A 157 -24.43 -26.99 25.69
N ASP A 158 -25.50 -27.73 25.36
CA ASP A 158 -26.11 -27.73 24.03
C ASP A 158 -26.65 -26.34 23.65
N LEU A 159 -27.28 -25.63 24.59
CA LEU A 159 -27.76 -24.26 24.38
C LEU A 159 -26.61 -23.26 24.17
N ILE A 160 -25.54 -23.37 24.96
CA ILE A 160 -24.35 -22.51 24.79
C ILE A 160 -23.71 -22.74 23.41
N LEU A 161 -23.55 -24.01 23.00
CA LEU A 161 -22.97 -24.35 21.70
C LEU A 161 -23.87 -23.90 20.54
N ALA A 162 -25.19 -23.94 20.70
CA ALA A 162 -26.13 -23.46 19.68
C ALA A 162 -26.04 -21.95 19.42
N GLU A 163 -25.66 -21.16 20.43
CA GLU A 163 -25.51 -19.70 20.32
C GLU A 163 -24.09 -19.26 19.95
N GLN A 164 -23.14 -20.18 19.86
CA GLN A 164 -21.76 -19.89 19.44
C GLN A 164 -21.59 -20.00 17.92
N ALA A 165 -20.81 -19.08 17.35
CA ALA A 165 -20.40 -19.12 15.97
C ALA A 165 -18.88 -19.14 15.84
N LYS A 166 -18.42 -19.78 14.77
CA LYS A 166 -17.03 -19.71 14.32
C LYS A 166 -16.99 -19.18 12.89
N LYS A 167 -16.17 -18.16 12.65
CA LYS A 167 -15.93 -17.61 11.32
C LYS A 167 -14.43 -17.57 11.02
N THR A 168 -14.09 -17.54 9.76
CA THR A 168 -12.71 -17.41 9.29
C THR A 168 -12.69 -16.45 8.12
N ILE A 169 -11.86 -15.42 8.23
CA ILE A 169 -11.59 -14.46 7.17
C ILE A 169 -10.21 -14.80 6.61
N SER A 170 -10.13 -15.05 5.31
CA SER A 170 -8.87 -15.25 4.59
C SER A 170 -8.69 -14.09 3.63
N ASP A 171 -7.59 -13.36 3.78
CA ASP A 171 -7.26 -12.21 2.96
C ASP A 171 -5.75 -11.93 3.03
N GLN A 172 -5.14 -11.69 1.87
CA GLN A 172 -3.70 -11.45 1.78
C GLN A 172 -3.27 -10.17 2.51
N LEU A 173 -4.12 -9.13 2.54
CA LEU A 173 -3.81 -7.85 3.16
C LEU A 173 -3.70 -7.95 4.68
N ILE A 174 -4.19 -9.03 5.28
CA ILE A 174 -3.99 -9.33 6.71
C ILE A 174 -2.48 -9.41 7.03
N SER A 175 -1.66 -9.88 6.10
CA SER A 175 -0.19 -9.90 6.26
C SER A 175 0.45 -8.50 6.30
N GLN A 176 -0.29 -7.48 5.89
CA GLN A 176 0.15 -6.08 5.82
C GLN A 176 -0.41 -5.24 6.97
N PHE A 177 -1.10 -5.86 7.94
CA PHE A 177 -1.63 -5.13 9.08
C PHE A 177 -0.51 -4.42 9.83
N SER A 178 -0.77 -3.19 10.24
CA SER A 178 0.13 -2.43 11.11
C SER A 178 -0.12 -2.77 12.58
N HIS A 179 0.76 -2.30 13.47
CA HIS A 179 0.55 -2.40 14.92
C HIS A 179 -0.80 -1.80 15.34
N ALA A 180 -1.18 -0.66 14.76
CA ALA A 180 -2.47 -0.01 15.04
C ALA A 180 -3.67 -0.86 14.61
N ASN A 181 -3.54 -1.64 13.53
CA ASN A 181 -4.60 -2.56 13.12
C ASN A 181 -4.74 -3.72 14.10
N VAL A 182 -3.63 -4.23 14.64
CA VAL A 182 -3.65 -5.27 15.67
C VAL A 182 -4.23 -4.74 16.98
N GLU A 183 -3.91 -3.51 17.38
CA GLU A 183 -4.57 -2.84 18.51
C GLU A 183 -6.09 -2.70 18.30
N GLU A 184 -6.54 -2.36 17.08
CA GLU A 184 -7.97 -2.32 16.73
C GLU A 184 -8.62 -3.72 16.88
N LEU A 185 -7.91 -4.79 16.47
CA LEU A 185 -8.34 -6.18 16.73
C LEU A 185 -8.43 -6.50 18.24
N GLN A 186 -7.44 -6.07 19.04
CA GLN A 186 -7.47 -6.27 20.49
C GLN A 186 -8.63 -5.55 21.16
N SER A 187 -8.95 -4.33 20.73
CA SER A 187 -10.13 -3.59 21.22
C SER A 187 -11.42 -4.35 20.92
N LEU A 188 -11.54 -4.87 19.68
CA LEU A 188 -12.69 -5.67 19.27
C LEU A 188 -12.87 -6.93 20.11
N GLN A 189 -11.78 -7.63 20.48
CA GLN A 189 -11.87 -8.80 21.37
C GLN A 189 -12.53 -8.44 22.71
N LYS A 190 -12.10 -7.33 23.31
CA LYS A 190 -12.55 -6.87 24.63
C LYS A 190 -13.98 -6.34 24.61
N GLU A 191 -14.30 -5.51 23.62
CA GLU A 191 -15.61 -4.87 23.51
C GLU A 191 -16.73 -5.87 23.19
N LEU A 192 -16.44 -6.84 22.31
CA LEU A 192 -17.43 -7.80 21.82
C LEU A 192 -17.33 -9.18 22.48
N THR A 193 -16.41 -9.37 23.43
CA THR A 193 -16.16 -10.66 24.11
C THR A 193 -15.98 -11.83 23.13
N VAL A 194 -15.28 -11.56 22.02
CA VAL A 194 -14.98 -12.54 20.97
C VAL A 194 -13.50 -12.85 20.99
N ASN A 195 -13.17 -14.12 20.82
CA ASN A 195 -11.79 -14.55 20.68
C ASN A 195 -11.39 -14.46 19.20
N ILE A 196 -10.32 -13.70 18.95
CA ILE A 196 -9.80 -13.45 17.62
C ILE A 196 -8.41 -14.08 17.56
N HIS A 197 -8.21 -14.99 16.62
CA HIS A 197 -6.89 -15.59 16.40
C HIS A 197 -6.35 -15.17 15.04
N LEU A 198 -5.22 -14.48 15.06
CA LEU A 198 -4.48 -14.12 13.86
C LEU A 198 -3.50 -15.24 13.50
N GLU A 199 -3.85 -15.99 12.46
CA GLU A 199 -2.95 -16.94 11.81
C GLU A 199 -2.18 -16.20 10.71
N THR A 200 -0.91 -15.90 10.96
CA THR A 200 -0.05 -15.32 9.92
C THR A 200 0.39 -16.45 9.01
N GLY A 201 -0.02 -16.37 7.74
CA GLY A 201 0.31 -17.38 6.75
C GLY A 201 1.83 -17.51 6.55
N ARG A 202 2.34 -18.75 6.50
CA ARG A 202 3.72 -19.02 6.04
C ARG A 202 3.73 -19.11 4.54
N GLU A 203 4.78 -18.58 3.90
CA GLU A 203 5.22 -18.69 2.49
C GLU A 203 4.16 -18.78 1.36
N TYR A 204 3.17 -19.66 1.45
CA TYR A 204 2.17 -20.04 0.45
C TYR A 204 0.71 -20.11 0.97
N GLN A 205 0.44 -19.76 2.24
CA GLN A 205 -0.91 -19.67 2.79
C GLN A 205 -1.33 -18.23 3.01
N GLU A 206 -2.58 -17.90 2.67
CA GLU A 206 -3.19 -16.62 3.04
C GLU A 206 -3.22 -16.51 4.56
N SER A 207 -2.90 -15.32 5.08
CA SER A 207 -3.14 -15.01 6.49
C SER A 207 -4.64 -15.10 6.78
N LYS A 208 -4.97 -15.64 7.94
CA LYS A 208 -6.36 -15.85 8.35
C LYS A 208 -6.62 -15.20 9.69
N ILE A 209 -7.84 -14.74 9.85
CA ILE A 209 -8.37 -14.33 11.15
C ILE A 209 -9.52 -15.27 11.49
N HIS A 210 -9.36 -16.02 12.58
CA HIS A 210 -10.42 -16.85 13.13
C HIS A 210 -11.16 -16.08 14.21
N LEU A 211 -12.48 -16.22 14.21
CA LEU A 211 -13.40 -15.56 15.13
C LEU A 211 -14.22 -16.63 15.82
N GLU A 212 -14.28 -16.60 17.14
CA GLU A 212 -15.15 -17.47 17.93
C GLU A 212 -15.80 -16.70 19.09
N GLY A 213 -17.07 -16.99 19.37
CA GLY A 213 -17.85 -16.33 20.41
C GLY A 213 -19.35 -16.39 20.13
N LEU A 214 -20.13 -15.51 20.76
CA LEU A 214 -21.57 -15.41 20.53
C LEU A 214 -21.86 -15.00 19.08
N THR A 215 -22.88 -15.63 18.49
CA THR A 215 -23.18 -15.48 17.06
C THR A 215 -23.27 -14.02 16.61
N ARG A 216 -24.08 -13.19 17.31
CA ARG A 216 -24.25 -11.76 16.98
C ARG A 216 -22.92 -10.99 17.00
N ASP A 217 -22.10 -11.25 18.01
CA ASP A 217 -20.88 -10.50 18.26
C ASP A 217 -19.77 -10.94 17.29
N VAL A 218 -19.72 -12.23 16.92
CA VAL A 218 -18.88 -12.75 15.85
C VAL A 218 -19.19 -12.10 14.50
N PHE A 219 -20.47 -11.95 14.13
CA PHE A 219 -20.83 -11.26 12.88
C PHE A 219 -20.49 -9.77 12.91
N THR A 220 -20.66 -9.11 14.06
CA THR A 220 -20.28 -7.70 14.25
C THR A 220 -18.77 -7.51 14.10
N ALA A 221 -17.98 -8.36 14.77
CA ALA A 221 -16.53 -8.37 14.66
C ALA A 221 -16.06 -8.69 13.23
N GLU A 222 -16.70 -9.66 12.56
CA GLU A 222 -16.39 -9.99 11.16
C GLU A 222 -16.53 -8.76 10.24
N SER A 223 -17.63 -8.00 10.39
CA SER A 223 -17.85 -6.79 9.61
C SER A 223 -16.78 -5.73 9.90
N ALA A 224 -16.46 -5.47 11.17
CA ALA A 224 -15.44 -4.50 11.56
C ALA A 224 -14.06 -4.87 11.01
N ILE A 225 -13.67 -6.15 11.07
CA ILE A 225 -12.39 -6.64 10.54
C ILE A 225 -12.32 -6.45 9.02
N ARG A 226 -13.42 -6.72 8.30
CA ARG A 226 -13.49 -6.45 6.86
C ARG A 226 -13.32 -4.97 6.54
N ASP A 227 -13.77 -4.05 7.40
CA ASP A 227 -13.52 -2.62 7.24
C ASP A 227 -12.06 -2.25 7.50
N ILE A 228 -11.38 -2.89 8.47
CA ILE A 228 -9.93 -2.72 8.67
C ILE A 228 -9.16 -3.13 7.42
N ILE A 229 -9.47 -4.30 6.83
CA ILE A 229 -8.86 -4.78 5.59
C ILE A 229 -9.02 -3.74 4.46
N ARG A 230 -10.23 -3.18 4.28
CA ARG A 230 -10.50 -2.12 3.28
C ARG A 230 -9.68 -0.85 3.53
N LYS A 231 -9.50 -0.45 4.79
CA LYS A 231 -8.66 0.72 5.16
C LYS A 231 -7.19 0.49 4.79
N VAL A 232 -6.65 -0.71 5.07
CA VAL A 232 -5.28 -1.11 4.72
C VAL A 232 -5.10 -1.06 3.20
N GLU A 233 -6.03 -1.66 2.46
CA GLU A 233 -6.01 -1.68 1.00
C GLU A 233 -6.00 -0.26 0.39
N LYS A 234 -6.87 0.63 0.89
CA LYS A 234 -6.93 2.03 0.44
C LYS A 234 -5.61 2.77 0.70
N THR A 235 -4.96 2.47 1.81
CA THR A 235 -3.68 3.08 2.18
C THR A 235 -2.57 2.63 1.23
N GLU A 236 -2.48 1.33 0.93
CA GLU A 236 -1.50 0.78 0.00
C GLU A 236 -1.69 1.29 -1.44
N ASN A 237 -2.94 1.39 -1.90
CA ASN A 237 -3.23 1.97 -3.20
C ASN A 237 -2.86 3.45 -3.27
N THR A 238 -3.17 4.21 -2.23
CA THR A 238 -2.79 5.63 -2.15
C THR A 238 -1.28 5.78 -2.20
N ARG A 239 -0.55 4.92 -1.48
CA ARG A 239 0.91 4.90 -1.48
C ARG A 239 1.50 4.51 -2.83
N SER A 240 0.95 3.49 -3.47
CA SER A 240 1.35 3.05 -4.81
C SER A 240 1.14 4.17 -5.83
N ARG A 241 -0.02 4.83 -5.81
CA ARG A 241 -0.30 6.02 -6.62
C ARG A 241 0.67 7.15 -6.33
N ALA A 242 0.91 7.45 -5.05
CA ALA A 242 1.83 8.51 -4.63
C ALA A 242 3.26 8.27 -5.14
N LEU A 243 3.74 7.02 -5.11
CA LEU A 243 5.05 6.64 -5.63
C LEU A 243 5.16 6.82 -7.15
N LEU A 244 4.09 6.58 -7.88
CA LEU A 244 4.07 6.76 -9.34
C LEU A 244 4.02 8.25 -9.66
N VAL A 245 3.16 9.02 -8.99
CA VAL A 245 3.06 10.47 -9.15
C VAL A 245 4.38 11.16 -8.75
N SER A 246 5.06 10.72 -7.69
CA SER A 246 6.34 11.30 -7.28
C SER A 246 7.47 11.10 -8.30
N LYS A 247 7.32 10.18 -9.26
CA LYS A 247 8.26 10.03 -10.38
C LYS A 247 7.98 11.02 -11.52
N LEU A 248 6.77 11.59 -11.56
CA LEU A 248 6.31 12.47 -12.63
C LEU A 248 6.39 13.94 -12.23
N VAL A 249 6.04 14.25 -10.98
CA VAL A 249 5.90 15.61 -10.48
C VAL A 249 6.45 15.71 -9.07
N GLU A 250 7.19 16.78 -8.81
CA GLU A 250 7.67 17.16 -7.49
C GLU A 250 7.10 18.52 -7.07
N TRP A 251 6.32 18.51 -6.01
CA TRP A 251 5.88 19.69 -5.28
C TRP A 251 6.91 20.04 -4.20
N GLN A 252 7.18 21.33 -4.07
CA GLN A 252 8.11 21.89 -3.10
C GLN A 252 7.48 23.13 -2.45
N TYR A 253 7.89 23.44 -1.22
CA TYR A 253 7.65 24.75 -0.62
C TYR A 253 8.95 25.53 -0.48
N GLN A 254 8.84 26.85 -0.55
CA GLN A 254 9.95 27.73 -0.22
C GLN A 254 9.93 28.03 1.28
N ASP A 255 10.99 27.66 1.99
CA ASP A 255 11.16 27.97 3.40
C ASP A 255 11.49 29.47 3.62
N PRO A 256 11.48 29.97 4.87
CA PRO A 256 11.83 31.37 5.16
C PRO A 256 13.24 31.78 4.75
N ASN A 257 14.16 30.83 4.58
CA ASN A 257 15.52 31.06 4.12
C ASN A 257 15.63 31.06 2.59
N GLY A 258 14.50 30.91 1.89
CA GLY A 258 14.44 30.84 0.44
C GLY A 258 14.79 29.46 -0.15
N SER A 259 15.08 28.47 0.69
CA SER A 259 15.40 27.10 0.25
C SER A 259 14.15 26.37 -0.22
N LYS A 260 14.29 25.60 -1.29
CA LYS A 260 13.21 24.78 -1.85
C LYS A 260 13.24 23.40 -1.20
N VAL A 261 12.19 23.07 -0.46
CA VAL A 261 12.10 21.81 0.27
C VAL A 261 11.01 20.94 -0.38
N PRO A 262 11.35 19.73 -0.87
CA PRO A 262 10.37 18.82 -1.45
C PRO A 262 9.43 18.27 -0.38
N PHE A 263 8.18 18.04 -0.78
CA PHE A 263 7.20 17.34 0.06
C PHE A 263 7.42 15.82 0.03
N ASP A 264 6.93 15.12 1.05
CA ASP A 264 6.83 13.66 1.01
C ASP A 264 5.84 13.22 -0.08
N ILE A 265 5.94 11.96 -0.51
CA ILE A 265 5.16 11.43 -1.65
C ILE A 265 3.64 11.55 -1.44
N ILE A 266 3.14 11.46 -0.20
CA ILE A 266 1.70 11.52 0.09
C ILE A 266 1.22 12.97 0.00
N THR A 267 1.93 13.90 0.64
CA THR A 267 1.62 15.33 0.52
C THR A 267 1.76 15.81 -0.94
N ASN A 268 2.76 15.29 -1.67
CA ASN A 268 2.92 15.53 -3.10
C ASN A 268 1.69 15.08 -3.91
N LEU A 269 1.20 13.87 -3.67
CA LEU A 269 -0.02 13.36 -4.30
C LEU A 269 -1.23 14.23 -3.96
N GLN A 270 -1.39 14.65 -2.70
CA GLN A 270 -2.49 15.50 -2.26
C GLN A 270 -2.51 16.86 -2.95
N LEU A 271 -1.35 17.50 -3.10
CA LEU A 271 -1.21 18.77 -3.81
C LEU A 271 -1.51 18.62 -5.30
N GLU A 272 -1.02 17.55 -5.92
CA GLU A 272 -1.30 17.25 -7.32
C GLU A 272 -2.80 16.98 -7.55
N ASP A 273 -3.43 16.21 -6.65
CA ASP A 273 -4.85 15.92 -6.73
C ASP A 273 -5.72 17.18 -6.53
N ALA A 274 -5.27 18.14 -5.72
CA ALA A 274 -5.96 19.39 -5.46
C ALA A 274 -5.73 20.45 -6.55
N LEU A 275 -4.67 20.37 -7.34
CA LEU A 275 -4.45 21.32 -8.45
C LEU A 275 -5.59 21.27 -9.49
N ASP A 276 -6.12 20.07 -9.71
CA ASP A 276 -7.15 19.75 -10.69
C ASP A 276 -8.55 20.33 -10.34
N LYS A 277 -9.00 20.22 -9.08
CA LYS A 277 -10.39 20.54 -8.67
C LYS A 277 -10.61 21.96 -8.13
N HIS A 278 -9.55 22.78 -8.07
CA HIS A 278 -9.49 24.01 -7.28
C HIS A 278 -9.87 23.88 -5.77
N PRO A 279 -9.71 22.75 -5.06
CA PRO A 279 -9.93 22.72 -3.62
C PRO A 279 -8.66 23.18 -2.89
N THR A 280 -8.83 23.79 -1.73
CA THR A 280 -7.72 23.92 -0.79
C THR A 280 -7.51 22.58 -0.07
N VAL A 281 -6.25 22.25 0.23
CA VAL A 281 -5.88 21.01 0.92
C VAL A 281 -5.07 21.31 2.17
N LYS A 282 -5.31 20.55 3.25
CA LYS A 282 -4.54 20.69 4.49
C LYS A 282 -3.24 19.93 4.39
N ILE A 283 -2.11 20.62 4.52
CA ILE A 283 -0.77 20.03 4.51
C ILE A 283 -0.06 20.28 5.84
N LYS A 284 0.82 19.36 6.26
CA LYS A 284 1.64 19.55 7.48
C LYS A 284 3.08 19.85 7.11
N ILE A 285 3.63 20.91 7.71
CA ILE A 285 5.05 21.27 7.59
C ILE A 285 5.60 21.44 9.01
N GLY A 286 6.47 20.53 9.43
CA GLY A 286 6.85 20.38 10.84
C GLY A 286 5.61 20.13 11.71
N ASN A 287 5.44 20.91 12.77
CA ASN A 287 4.30 20.79 13.68
C ASN A 287 3.10 21.67 13.31
N LYS A 288 3.15 22.38 12.18
CA LYS A 288 2.10 23.32 11.75
C LYS A 288 1.27 22.74 10.60
N THR A 289 -0.02 23.03 10.62
CA THR A 289 -0.95 22.67 9.53
C THR A 289 -1.27 23.92 8.72
N PHE A 290 -1.05 23.84 7.41
CA PHE A 290 -1.33 24.90 6.45
C PHE A 290 -2.51 24.52 5.55
N ILE A 291 -3.21 25.51 5.05
CA ILE A 291 -4.19 25.40 3.96
C ILE A 291 -3.44 25.77 2.67
N ALA A 292 -3.25 24.78 1.81
CA ALA A 292 -2.57 24.93 0.53
C ALA A 292 -3.57 25.12 -0.60
N ASP A 293 -3.29 26.10 -1.46
CA ASP A 293 -3.94 26.32 -2.74
C ASP A 293 -2.91 26.07 -3.85
N PRO A 294 -2.93 24.88 -4.46
CA PRO A 294 -1.97 24.52 -5.51
C PRO A 294 -2.10 25.41 -6.76
N LYS A 295 -3.30 25.89 -7.09
CA LYS A 295 -3.53 26.74 -8.28
C LYS A 295 -2.95 28.13 -8.09
N LEU A 296 -3.13 28.71 -6.91
CA LEU A 296 -2.48 29.96 -6.52
C LEU A 296 -1.01 29.81 -6.18
N LYS A 297 -0.51 28.56 -6.11
CA LYS A 297 0.86 28.23 -5.74
C LYS A 297 1.25 28.79 -4.38
N LYS A 298 0.33 28.73 -3.41
CA LYS A 298 0.50 29.29 -2.06
C LYS A 298 -0.04 28.37 -0.99
N ALA A 299 0.55 28.42 0.20
CA ALA A 299 -0.01 27.83 1.41
C ALA A 299 -0.02 28.86 2.53
N TYR A 300 -1.06 28.87 3.35
CA TYR A 300 -1.23 29.84 4.45
C TYR A 300 -1.70 29.13 5.72
N LEU A 301 -1.38 29.69 6.89
CA LEU A 301 -1.95 29.17 8.13
C LEU A 301 -3.45 29.48 8.19
N PRO A 302 -4.27 28.72 8.94
CA PRO A 302 -5.71 28.96 9.05
C PRO A 302 -6.10 30.38 9.49
N ASN A 303 -5.20 31.07 10.18
CA ASN A 303 -5.35 32.47 10.60
C ASN A 303 -4.98 33.50 9.51
N GLY A 304 -4.69 33.06 8.28
CA GLY A 304 -4.30 33.88 7.14
C GLY A 304 -2.85 34.39 7.14
N GLN A 305 -2.09 34.14 8.21
CA GLN A 305 -0.70 34.59 8.36
C GLN A 305 0.30 33.57 7.79
N ASN A 306 1.57 33.99 7.63
CA ASN A 306 2.69 33.19 7.11
C ASN A 306 2.36 32.46 5.80
N GLN A 307 2.38 33.21 4.71
CA GLN A 307 2.26 32.65 3.37
C GLN A 307 3.57 31.98 2.94
N LEU A 308 3.47 30.74 2.49
CA LEU A 308 4.53 29.97 1.86
C LEU A 308 4.27 29.88 0.36
N LYS A 309 5.33 29.97 -0.43
CA LYS A 309 5.26 29.76 -1.88
C LYS A 309 5.35 28.26 -2.16
N LEU A 310 4.41 27.74 -2.95
CA LEU A 310 4.44 26.39 -3.48
C LEU A 310 5.04 26.41 -4.89
N LEU A 311 5.75 25.34 -5.23
CA LEU A 311 6.43 25.17 -6.51
C LEU A 311 6.11 23.77 -7.02
N ARG A 312 5.60 23.66 -8.24
CA ARG A 312 5.40 22.39 -8.94
C ARG A 312 6.47 22.25 -10.02
N LYS A 313 7.17 21.12 -10.05
CA LYS A 313 8.20 20.80 -11.03
C LYS A 313 7.85 19.49 -11.74
N ASP A 314 7.69 19.56 -13.05
CA ASP A 314 7.58 18.36 -13.90
C ASP A 314 8.95 17.68 -14.01
N LEU A 315 9.02 16.41 -13.64
CA LEU A 315 10.21 15.60 -13.71
C LEU A 315 10.30 14.99 -15.12
N LYS A 316 11.10 15.63 -15.99
CA LYS A 316 11.25 15.34 -17.44
C LYS A 316 11.75 13.92 -17.82
N ALA A 317 11.77 12.93 -16.92
CA ALA A 317 12.49 11.68 -17.14
C ALA A 317 11.70 10.37 -16.86
N SER A 318 10.40 10.37 -16.59
CA SER A 318 9.72 9.12 -16.15
C SER A 318 8.39 8.78 -16.79
N GLY A 319 7.63 9.75 -17.30
CA GLY A 319 6.49 9.49 -18.18
C GLY A 319 7.00 9.30 -19.61
N GLY A 320 6.54 8.27 -20.34
CA GLY A 320 6.79 8.22 -21.78
C GLY A 320 6.29 9.49 -22.48
N PRO A 321 6.70 9.76 -23.73
CA PRO A 321 6.18 10.90 -24.47
C PRO A 321 4.63 10.88 -24.44
N LEU A 322 4.03 12.06 -24.24
CA LEU A 322 2.59 12.21 -24.42
C LEU A 322 2.23 11.79 -25.85
N PRO A 323 1.04 11.23 -26.09
CA PRO A 323 0.67 10.78 -27.41
C PRO A 323 0.79 11.93 -28.42
N PRO A 324 1.41 11.71 -29.60
CA PRO A 324 1.72 12.78 -30.54
C PRO A 324 0.47 13.43 -31.15
N HIS A 325 -0.68 12.76 -31.07
CA HIS A 325 -1.98 13.26 -31.52
C HIS A 325 -2.67 14.14 -30.47
N TRP A 326 -2.09 14.33 -29.28
CA TRP A 326 -2.66 15.21 -28.27
C TRP A 326 -2.47 16.68 -28.62
N GLU A 327 -3.52 17.46 -28.37
CA GLU A 327 -3.52 18.90 -28.52
C GLU A 327 -2.89 19.59 -27.30
N ASP A 328 -2.43 20.83 -27.48
CA ASP A 328 -1.87 21.63 -26.38
C ASP A 328 -2.95 21.99 -25.35
N MET A 329 -2.76 21.52 -24.11
CA MET A 329 -3.66 21.79 -22.99
C MET A 329 -3.47 23.17 -22.36
N LYS A 330 -2.52 23.99 -22.84
CA LYS A 330 -2.28 25.37 -22.37
C LYS A 330 -2.05 25.50 -20.85
N GLY A 331 -1.51 24.45 -20.23
CA GLY A 331 -1.24 24.39 -18.79
C GLY A 331 -2.33 23.74 -17.93
N ASP A 332 -3.46 23.32 -18.53
CA ASP A 332 -4.46 22.50 -17.85
C ASP A 332 -3.92 21.07 -17.61
N ILE A 333 -4.37 20.41 -16.53
CA ILE A 333 -3.99 19.01 -16.22
C ILE A 333 -4.90 18.02 -16.95
N VAL A 334 -6.21 18.33 -16.96
CA VAL A 334 -7.24 17.55 -17.64
C VAL A 334 -8.00 18.46 -18.60
N LYS A 335 -8.23 17.98 -19.81
CA LYS A 335 -9.07 18.67 -20.79
C LYS A 335 -9.68 17.69 -21.77
N LEU A 336 -10.92 17.96 -22.17
CA LEU A 336 -11.62 17.20 -23.20
C LEU A 336 -11.50 17.96 -24.52
N PHE A 337 -11.14 17.23 -25.57
CA PHE A 337 -11.01 17.75 -26.92
C PHE A 337 -12.04 17.07 -27.83
N PRO A 338 -12.93 17.85 -28.48
CA PRO A 338 -13.87 17.29 -29.43
C PRO A 338 -13.14 16.59 -30.58
N VAL A 339 -13.52 15.35 -30.86
CA VAL A 339 -13.02 14.60 -32.01
C VAL A 339 -13.97 14.82 -33.18
N THR A 340 -13.50 15.54 -34.20
CA THR A 340 -14.31 15.89 -35.37
C THR A 340 -14.75 14.65 -36.14
N ALA A 341 -16.05 14.56 -36.43
CA ALA A 341 -16.62 13.47 -37.21
C ALA A 341 -15.95 13.34 -38.59
N GLY A 342 -15.73 12.09 -39.03
CA GLY A 342 -15.08 11.78 -40.31
C GLY A 342 -13.54 11.78 -40.30
N THR A 343 -12.90 12.22 -39.21
CA THR A 343 -11.45 12.06 -39.03
C THR A 343 -11.06 10.60 -38.82
N THR A 344 -9.80 10.24 -39.08
CA THR A 344 -9.27 8.88 -38.83
C THR A 344 -9.45 8.45 -37.38
N GLU A 345 -9.25 9.37 -36.43
CA GLU A 345 -9.44 9.14 -35.00
C GLU A 345 -10.90 8.80 -34.69
N TYR A 346 -11.85 9.64 -35.13
CA TYR A 346 -13.28 9.41 -34.96
C TYR A 346 -13.71 8.06 -35.54
N ASN A 347 -13.30 7.77 -36.77
CA ASN A 347 -13.67 6.53 -37.47
C ASN A 347 -13.09 5.29 -36.76
N THR A 348 -11.91 5.41 -36.15
CA THR A 348 -11.30 4.33 -35.34
C THR A 348 -12.11 4.07 -34.07
N VAL A 349 -12.46 5.12 -33.34
CA VAL A 349 -13.30 5.03 -32.13
C VAL A 349 -14.65 4.40 -32.49
N MET A 350 -15.31 4.92 -33.52
CA MET A 350 -16.62 4.45 -33.95
C MET A 350 -16.61 3.04 -34.54
N GLY A 351 -15.52 2.62 -35.18
CA GLY A 351 -15.35 1.25 -35.65
C GLY A 351 -15.42 0.22 -34.52
N GLU A 352 -14.81 0.53 -33.37
CA GLU A 352 -14.90 -0.34 -32.19
C GLU A 352 -16.26 -0.23 -31.48
N VAL A 353 -16.90 0.94 -31.46
CA VAL A 353 -18.27 1.10 -30.92
C VAL A 353 -19.30 0.31 -31.72
N THR A 354 -19.16 0.26 -33.04
CA THR A 354 -20.13 -0.36 -33.96
C THR A 354 -19.81 -1.82 -34.31
N LYS A 355 -18.67 -2.35 -33.82
CA LYS A 355 -18.11 -3.66 -34.18
C LYS A 355 -19.08 -4.83 -34.08
N ASN A 356 -20.00 -4.78 -33.11
CA ASN A 356 -21.01 -5.82 -32.87
C ASN A 356 -22.42 -5.40 -33.30
N GLY A 357 -22.53 -4.45 -34.23
CA GLY A 357 -23.81 -3.97 -34.78
C GLY A 357 -24.54 -2.98 -33.88
N LEU A 358 -23.89 -2.42 -32.87
CA LEU A 358 -24.47 -1.37 -32.04
C LEU A 358 -24.64 -0.09 -32.85
N ALA A 359 -25.90 0.33 -33.05
CA ALA A 359 -26.24 1.59 -33.68
C ALA A 359 -26.65 2.61 -32.61
N LEU A 360 -25.91 3.72 -32.50
CA LEU A 360 -26.18 4.81 -31.58
C LEU A 360 -26.33 6.11 -32.35
N ASN A 361 -27.21 7.00 -31.87
CA ASN A 361 -27.23 8.38 -32.33
C ASN A 361 -26.18 9.19 -31.56
N ILE A 362 -25.01 9.38 -32.16
CA ILE A 362 -23.86 10.04 -31.53
C ILE A 362 -24.05 11.55 -31.50
N ILE A 363 -23.93 12.12 -30.30
CA ILE A 363 -23.96 13.57 -30.06
C ILE A 363 -22.54 14.13 -30.09
N SER A 364 -21.61 13.50 -29.37
CA SER A 364 -20.20 13.89 -29.33
C SER A 364 -19.28 12.72 -29.05
N VAL A 365 -18.05 12.83 -29.55
CA VAL A 365 -16.90 12.03 -29.12
C VAL A 365 -15.84 13.02 -28.68
N GLU A 366 -15.35 12.86 -27.46
CA GLU A 366 -14.36 13.75 -26.87
C GLU A 366 -13.16 12.93 -26.39
N ARG A 367 -11.96 13.28 -26.86
CA ARG A 367 -10.70 12.71 -26.36
C ARG A 367 -10.41 13.33 -25.01
N VAL A 368 -10.24 12.49 -23.99
CA VAL A 368 -9.81 12.94 -22.68
C VAL A 368 -8.30 13.02 -22.69
N GLN A 369 -7.75 14.21 -22.42
CA GLN A 369 -6.33 14.39 -22.21
C GLN A 369 -6.08 14.71 -20.74
N ASN A 370 -5.52 13.72 -20.04
CA ASN A 370 -5.08 13.84 -18.65
C ASN A 370 -3.65 13.34 -18.54
N THR A 371 -2.70 14.25 -18.38
CA THR A 371 -1.26 13.95 -18.39
C THR A 371 -0.85 13.04 -17.25
N THR A 372 -1.29 13.34 -16.04
CA THR A 372 -0.92 12.60 -14.83
C THR A 372 -1.46 11.17 -14.87
N LEU A 373 -2.73 10.99 -15.27
CA LEU A 373 -3.31 9.65 -15.43
C LEU A 373 -2.63 8.87 -16.55
N TRP A 374 -2.38 9.49 -17.71
CA TRP A 374 -1.71 8.83 -18.83
C TRP A 374 -0.32 8.36 -18.47
N GLN A 375 0.48 9.21 -17.85
CA GLN A 375 1.84 8.87 -17.46
C GLN A 375 1.85 7.78 -16.37
N SER A 376 0.92 7.82 -15.42
CA SER A 376 0.76 6.77 -14.39
C SER A 376 0.37 5.44 -15.02
N PHE A 377 -0.59 5.45 -15.95
CA PHE A 377 -1.01 4.29 -16.73
C PHE A 377 0.16 3.69 -17.53
N GLN A 378 0.92 4.53 -18.25
CA GLN A 378 2.08 4.07 -19.04
C GLN A 378 3.20 3.51 -18.16
N LEU A 379 3.40 4.04 -16.96
CA LEU A 379 4.38 3.51 -16.01
C LEU A 379 3.94 2.15 -15.46
N LEU A 380 2.65 2.01 -15.11
CA LEU A 380 2.08 0.72 -14.67
C LEU A 380 2.13 -0.32 -15.81
N LYS A 381 1.86 0.09 -17.05
CA LYS A 381 1.98 -0.76 -18.23
C LYS A 381 3.38 -1.35 -18.34
N LYS A 382 4.42 -0.52 -18.29
CA LYS A 382 5.83 -0.98 -18.34
C LYS A 382 6.15 -1.94 -17.19
N GLN A 383 5.66 -1.66 -15.98
CA GLN A 383 5.85 -2.56 -14.84
C GLN A 383 5.17 -3.91 -15.06
N MET A 384 3.95 -3.91 -15.60
CA MET A 384 3.19 -5.12 -15.91
C MET A 384 3.84 -5.93 -17.03
N GLU A 385 4.41 -5.28 -18.04
CA GLU A 385 5.16 -5.96 -19.12
C GLU A 385 6.38 -6.70 -18.60
N VAL A 386 7.12 -6.09 -17.65
CA VAL A 386 8.23 -6.75 -16.97
C VAL A 386 7.74 -7.88 -16.08
N LYS A 387 6.68 -7.66 -15.30
CA LYS A 387 6.09 -8.65 -14.38
C LYS A 387 5.61 -9.90 -15.13
N ASN A 388 4.85 -9.71 -16.21
CA ASN A 388 4.21 -10.79 -16.95
C ASN A 388 5.09 -11.37 -18.07
N ASN A 389 6.23 -10.76 -18.34
CA ASN A 389 7.16 -11.17 -19.40
C ASN A 389 6.51 -11.23 -20.80
N HIS A 390 5.55 -10.34 -21.06
CA HIS A 390 4.94 -10.13 -22.38
C HIS A 390 4.35 -8.73 -22.50
N THR A 391 4.03 -8.30 -23.72
CA THR A 391 3.48 -6.96 -24.00
C THR A 391 1.96 -6.91 -24.15
N ASN A 392 1.31 -8.07 -24.27
CA ASN A 392 -0.14 -8.18 -24.44
C ASN A 392 -0.93 -7.99 -23.12
N ASN A 393 -0.76 -6.84 -22.47
CA ASN A 393 -1.39 -6.53 -21.19
C ASN A 393 -2.58 -5.58 -21.30
N GLU A 394 -2.75 -4.92 -22.45
CA GLU A 394 -3.72 -3.84 -22.64
C GLU A 394 -4.87 -4.27 -23.53
N ARG A 395 -6.09 -3.88 -23.16
CA ARG A 395 -7.29 -3.99 -24.01
C ARG A 395 -8.03 -2.66 -24.07
N LEU A 396 -8.65 -2.41 -25.21
CA LEU A 396 -9.62 -1.34 -25.36
C LEU A 396 -11.00 -1.89 -24.97
N LEU A 397 -11.62 -1.30 -23.94
CA LEU A 397 -12.88 -1.78 -23.37
C LEU A 397 -13.84 -0.61 -23.09
N PHE A 398 -15.09 -0.92 -22.76
CA PHE A 398 -16.15 0.06 -22.59
C PHE A 398 -16.65 0.17 -21.15
N HIS A 399 -17.00 1.38 -20.72
CA HIS A 399 -17.55 1.65 -19.38
C HIS A 399 -18.70 2.65 -19.46
N GLY A 400 -19.94 2.17 -19.30
CA GLY A 400 -21.13 3.03 -19.20
C GLY A 400 -21.24 3.67 -17.81
N THR A 401 -21.61 4.94 -17.75
CA THR A 401 -21.72 5.67 -16.47
C THR A 401 -22.82 6.73 -16.47
N ALA A 402 -23.07 7.34 -15.31
CA ALA A 402 -23.96 8.48 -15.17
C ALA A 402 -23.23 9.80 -15.52
N SER A 403 -23.95 10.79 -16.01
CA SER A 403 -23.40 12.13 -16.29
C SER A 403 -22.74 12.78 -15.08
N THR A 404 -23.23 12.51 -13.87
CA THR A 404 -22.66 13.03 -12.63
C THR A 404 -21.30 12.45 -12.26
N SER A 405 -20.86 11.37 -12.91
CA SER A 405 -19.58 10.70 -12.64
C SER A 405 -18.48 11.09 -13.63
N THR A 406 -18.78 11.75 -14.74
CA THR A 406 -17.81 12.01 -15.82
C THR A 406 -16.66 12.91 -15.36
N ASP A 407 -16.95 13.99 -14.64
CA ASP A 407 -15.91 14.92 -14.16
C ASP A 407 -14.92 14.22 -13.24
N LEU A 408 -15.43 13.31 -12.41
CA LEU A 408 -14.60 12.51 -11.52
C LEU A 408 -13.75 11.50 -12.28
N ILE A 409 -14.30 10.82 -13.29
CA ILE A 409 -13.56 9.85 -14.10
C ILE A 409 -12.49 10.57 -14.94
N ASN A 410 -12.83 11.70 -15.56
CA ASN A 410 -11.88 12.49 -16.34
C ASN A 410 -10.68 12.95 -15.50
N SER A 411 -10.94 13.38 -14.26
CA SER A 411 -9.89 13.89 -13.36
C SER A 411 -9.09 12.80 -12.64
N LYS A 412 -9.77 11.77 -12.12
CA LYS A 412 -9.19 10.79 -11.17
C LYS A 412 -9.12 9.37 -11.71
N GLY A 413 -9.61 9.13 -12.91
CA GLY A 413 -9.72 7.80 -13.48
C GLY A 413 -10.88 7.00 -12.87
N PHE A 414 -10.86 5.70 -13.08
CA PHE A 414 -11.90 4.81 -12.60
C PHE A 414 -11.63 4.42 -11.15
N ASN A 415 -12.44 4.95 -10.23
CA ASN A 415 -12.28 4.68 -8.82
C ASN A 415 -13.21 3.54 -8.38
N ARG A 416 -12.62 2.46 -7.85
CA ARG A 416 -13.35 1.29 -7.38
C ARG A 416 -14.19 1.53 -6.13
N SER A 417 -14.01 2.63 -5.38
CA SER A 417 -14.86 2.92 -4.21
C SER A 417 -16.34 3.14 -4.58
N TYR A 418 -16.62 3.32 -5.87
CA TYR A 418 -17.96 3.38 -6.44
C TYR A 418 -18.44 2.01 -6.98
N ALA A 419 -17.59 0.98 -6.93
CA ALA A 419 -17.95 -0.39 -7.30
C ALA A 419 -19.00 -0.95 -6.34
N GLY A 420 -19.95 -1.72 -6.87
CA GLY A 420 -21.01 -2.37 -6.09
C GLY A 420 -22.36 -1.65 -6.08
N MET A 421 -22.47 -0.43 -6.62
CA MET A 421 -23.78 0.25 -6.81
C MET A 421 -24.76 -0.54 -7.70
N HIS A 422 -24.25 -1.47 -8.51
CA HIS A 422 -25.02 -2.33 -9.42
C HIS A 422 -24.77 -3.84 -9.18
N GLY A 423 -24.26 -4.20 -8.00
CA GLY A 423 -23.83 -5.57 -7.69
C GLY A 423 -22.39 -5.85 -8.13
N ALA A 424 -21.59 -6.45 -7.26
CA ALA A 424 -20.20 -6.83 -7.53
C ALA A 424 -20.13 -8.35 -7.72
N MET A 425 -20.51 -8.85 -8.90
CA MET A 425 -20.62 -10.30 -9.16
C MET A 425 -19.27 -11.00 -9.29
N TYR A 426 -18.26 -10.31 -9.82
CA TYR A 426 -16.93 -10.88 -10.12
C TYR A 426 -15.80 -10.22 -9.33
N GLY A 427 -16.14 -9.29 -8.43
CA GLY A 427 -15.20 -8.60 -7.55
C GLY A 427 -15.56 -7.14 -7.34
N LYS A 428 -15.03 -6.53 -6.28
CA LYS A 428 -15.26 -5.14 -5.89
C LYS A 428 -14.22 -4.22 -6.55
N GLY A 429 -14.25 -4.19 -7.88
CA GLY A 429 -13.39 -3.36 -8.72
C GLY A 429 -14.17 -2.56 -9.76
N SER A 430 -13.45 -1.88 -10.65
CA SER A 430 -14.03 -1.18 -11.79
C SER A 430 -14.28 -2.14 -12.95
N TYR A 431 -15.51 -2.16 -13.47
CA TYR A 431 -15.98 -3.10 -14.50
C TYR A 431 -15.85 -2.49 -15.90
N PHE A 432 -15.40 -3.29 -16.85
CA PHE A 432 -15.23 -2.90 -18.25
C PHE A 432 -15.75 -3.99 -19.17
N ALA A 433 -16.65 -3.63 -20.08
CA ALA A 433 -17.24 -4.55 -21.04
C ALA A 433 -16.40 -4.66 -22.31
N VAL A 434 -16.33 -5.86 -22.88
CA VAL A 434 -15.78 -6.08 -24.22
C VAL A 434 -16.75 -5.57 -25.28
N ASP A 435 -18.05 -5.83 -25.09
CA ASP A 435 -19.11 -5.34 -25.98
C ASP A 435 -19.62 -3.95 -25.53
N PRO A 436 -19.55 -2.92 -26.39
CA PRO A 436 -20.07 -1.59 -26.07
C PRO A 436 -21.58 -1.60 -25.78
N ALA A 437 -22.37 -2.50 -26.37
CA ALA A 437 -23.80 -2.59 -26.16
C ALA A 437 -24.15 -2.89 -24.70
N TYR A 438 -23.32 -3.68 -24.01
CA TYR A 438 -23.51 -4.00 -22.60
C TYR A 438 -23.37 -2.73 -21.73
N SER A 439 -22.34 -1.93 -21.99
CA SER A 439 -22.11 -0.65 -21.31
C SER A 439 -23.18 0.39 -21.66
N ALA A 440 -23.54 0.50 -22.93
CA ALA A 440 -24.53 1.45 -23.43
C ALA A 440 -25.94 1.14 -22.91
N GLY A 441 -26.35 -0.12 -22.88
CA GLY A 441 -27.70 -0.53 -22.46
C GLY A 441 -27.90 -0.46 -20.95
N ASN A 442 -27.04 -1.14 -20.19
CA ASN A 442 -27.31 -1.48 -18.79
C ASN A 442 -26.73 -0.47 -17.78
N TYR A 443 -25.71 0.32 -18.16
CA TYR A 443 -24.94 1.14 -17.19
C TYR A 443 -24.88 2.62 -17.55
N ALA A 444 -24.85 2.97 -18.83
CA ALA A 444 -24.93 4.36 -19.26
C ALA A 444 -26.31 4.93 -18.89
N LYS A 445 -26.36 5.82 -17.88
CA LYS A 445 -27.64 6.38 -17.41
C LYS A 445 -28.03 7.60 -18.24
N THR A 446 -29.29 7.65 -18.62
CA THR A 446 -29.90 8.79 -19.30
C THR A 446 -29.96 9.99 -18.36
N ASP A 447 -29.46 11.15 -18.80
CA ASP A 447 -29.60 12.40 -18.06
C ASP A 447 -30.93 13.10 -18.35
N ILE A 448 -31.12 14.28 -17.74
CA ILE A 448 -32.32 15.12 -17.92
C ILE A 448 -32.55 15.59 -19.37
N ARG A 449 -31.55 15.50 -20.25
CA ARG A 449 -31.64 15.87 -21.68
C ARG A 449 -31.84 14.65 -22.57
N GLY A 450 -31.95 13.44 -22.02
CA GLY A 450 -32.05 12.21 -22.80
C GLY A 450 -30.69 11.65 -23.23
N HIS A 451 -29.57 12.21 -22.76
CA HIS A 451 -28.23 11.82 -23.21
C HIS A 451 -27.63 10.74 -22.29
N LYS A 452 -26.88 9.81 -22.85
CA LYS A 452 -26.15 8.73 -22.18
C LYS A 452 -24.64 8.91 -22.39
N ARG A 453 -23.83 8.40 -21.45
CA ARG A 453 -22.35 8.47 -21.52
C ARG A 453 -21.71 7.11 -21.38
N MET A 454 -20.76 6.84 -22.25
CA MET A 454 -19.91 5.66 -22.20
C MET A 454 -18.47 6.06 -22.51
N TYR A 455 -17.53 5.52 -21.75
CA TYR A 455 -16.12 5.63 -22.05
C TYR A 455 -15.67 4.47 -22.94
N GLN A 456 -14.81 4.76 -23.89
CA GLN A 456 -13.85 3.81 -24.43
C GLN A 456 -12.52 4.01 -23.68
N ALA A 457 -12.04 2.98 -23.00
CA ALA A 457 -10.92 3.06 -22.08
C ALA A 457 -9.83 2.06 -22.46
N ARG A 458 -8.58 2.46 -22.27
CA ARG A 458 -7.45 1.53 -22.27
C ARG A 458 -7.36 0.90 -20.89
N VAL A 459 -7.36 -0.42 -20.82
CA VAL A 459 -7.39 -1.17 -19.57
C VAL A 459 -6.25 -2.18 -19.57
N LEU A 460 -5.38 -2.12 -18.57
CA LEU A 460 -4.31 -3.07 -18.37
C LEU A 460 -4.87 -4.35 -17.74
N VAL A 461 -5.50 -5.22 -18.55
CA VAL A 461 -6.06 -6.48 -18.07
C VAL A 461 -4.99 -7.48 -17.62
N GLY A 462 -3.78 -7.38 -18.18
CA GLY A 462 -2.67 -8.29 -17.90
C GLY A 462 -3.06 -9.75 -18.04
N ASP A 463 -2.49 -10.58 -17.17
CA ASP A 463 -2.97 -11.94 -16.97
C ASP A 463 -4.18 -11.91 -16.04
N TYR A 464 -5.21 -12.66 -16.38
CA TYR A 464 -6.49 -12.66 -15.66
C TYR A 464 -7.00 -14.06 -15.38
N THR A 465 -7.90 -14.14 -14.40
CA THR A 465 -8.62 -15.37 -14.04
C THR A 465 -10.11 -15.10 -13.85
N GLN A 466 -10.91 -16.12 -13.61
CA GLN A 466 -12.33 -15.94 -13.32
C GLN A 466 -12.54 -15.28 -11.95
N GLY A 467 -13.40 -14.27 -11.91
CA GLY A 467 -13.70 -13.50 -10.71
C GLY A 467 -14.81 -14.10 -9.84
N SER A 468 -14.95 -13.58 -8.62
CA SER A 468 -16.07 -13.88 -7.71
C SER A 468 -16.44 -12.66 -6.88
N GLY A 469 -17.69 -12.58 -6.43
CA GLY A 469 -18.23 -11.36 -5.83
C GLY A 469 -17.63 -10.98 -4.46
N THR A 470 -16.89 -11.90 -3.84
CA THR A 470 -16.20 -11.66 -2.57
C THR A 470 -14.82 -11.02 -2.76
N LEU A 471 -14.26 -11.02 -3.98
CA LEU A 471 -12.93 -10.51 -4.25
C LEU A 471 -12.86 -8.99 -4.07
N ILE A 472 -11.83 -8.53 -3.36
CA ILE A 472 -11.44 -7.11 -3.29
C ILE A 472 -10.11 -6.84 -4.00
N THR A 473 -9.37 -7.88 -4.32
CA THR A 473 -8.11 -7.88 -5.08
C THR A 473 -8.11 -9.10 -6.01
N PRO A 474 -7.31 -9.13 -7.11
CA PRO A 474 -7.18 -10.33 -7.93
C PRO A 474 -6.65 -11.52 -7.12
N PRO A 475 -7.02 -12.76 -7.46
CA PRO A 475 -6.47 -13.97 -6.83
C PRO A 475 -4.97 -14.16 -7.11
N ALA A 476 -4.30 -15.00 -6.32
CA ALA A 476 -2.93 -15.41 -6.58
C ALA A 476 -2.82 -16.30 -7.85
N LYS A 477 -1.78 -16.09 -8.65
CA LYS A 477 -1.42 -16.88 -9.84
C LYS A 477 -0.68 -18.16 -9.51
N SER A 478 0.22 -18.06 -8.54
CA SER A 478 1.12 -19.13 -8.15
C SER A 478 0.99 -19.42 -6.66
N THR A 479 1.79 -20.36 -6.18
CA THR A 479 1.86 -20.63 -4.74
C THR A 479 2.27 -19.39 -3.96
N ASN A 480 3.08 -18.50 -4.56
CA ASN A 480 3.45 -17.22 -3.97
C ASN A 480 2.24 -16.27 -3.92
N PRO A 481 1.70 -15.92 -2.73
CA PRO A 481 0.52 -15.07 -2.63
C PRO A 481 0.75 -13.67 -3.18
N ALA A 482 1.99 -13.17 -3.19
CA ALA A 482 2.33 -11.84 -3.73
C ALA A 482 2.28 -11.78 -5.26
N ASP A 483 2.31 -12.93 -5.93
CA ASP A 483 2.19 -13.02 -7.37
C ASP A 483 0.71 -13.14 -7.75
N LEU A 484 0.05 -11.99 -7.79
CA LEU A 484 -1.37 -11.89 -8.13
C LEU A 484 -1.61 -11.85 -9.64
N TYR A 485 -2.78 -12.32 -10.06
CA TYR A 485 -3.35 -11.93 -11.35
C TYR A 485 -3.46 -10.40 -11.42
N ASP A 486 -3.52 -9.86 -12.62
CA ASP A 486 -3.61 -8.41 -12.81
C ASP A 486 -5.07 -7.96 -12.81
N SER A 487 -5.98 -8.80 -13.32
CA SER A 487 -7.43 -8.56 -13.30
C SER A 487 -8.22 -9.86 -13.16
N VAL A 488 -9.55 -9.74 -13.07
CA VAL A 488 -10.45 -10.89 -13.19
C VAL A 488 -11.50 -10.65 -14.27
N ALA A 489 -12.11 -11.72 -14.75
CA ALA A 489 -13.14 -11.69 -15.78
C ALA A 489 -14.38 -12.49 -15.36
N ASP A 490 -15.49 -12.34 -16.09
CA ASP A 490 -16.69 -13.15 -15.89
C ASP A 490 -16.43 -14.65 -16.18
N ARG A 491 -15.54 -14.91 -17.12
CA ARG A 491 -15.10 -16.25 -17.54
C ARG A 491 -13.66 -16.22 -18.03
N ALA A 492 -12.92 -17.32 -17.83
CA ALA A 492 -11.52 -17.41 -18.25
C ALA A 492 -11.35 -17.43 -19.78
N ASN A 493 -12.25 -18.14 -20.48
CA ASN A 493 -12.21 -18.29 -21.94
C ASN A 493 -13.24 -17.38 -22.60
N ASN A 494 -12.79 -16.54 -23.54
CA ASN A 494 -13.61 -15.55 -24.24
C ASN A 494 -14.40 -14.63 -23.29
N PRO A 495 -13.70 -13.85 -22.44
CA PRO A 495 -14.32 -12.97 -21.45
C PRO A 495 -15.21 -11.92 -22.13
N SER A 496 -16.37 -11.64 -21.52
CA SER A 496 -17.27 -10.57 -21.96
C SER A 496 -17.07 -9.28 -21.16
N MET A 497 -16.41 -9.38 -20.00
CA MET A 497 -16.06 -8.25 -19.16
C MET A 497 -14.84 -8.54 -18.29
N PHE A 498 -14.19 -7.46 -17.87
CA PHE A 498 -13.05 -7.47 -16.96
C PHE A 498 -13.33 -6.58 -15.75
N VAL A 499 -12.73 -6.94 -14.63
CA VAL A 499 -12.73 -6.18 -13.38
C VAL A 499 -11.29 -5.93 -12.96
N VAL A 500 -10.93 -4.65 -12.86
CA VAL A 500 -9.62 -4.20 -12.36
C VAL A 500 -9.77 -3.61 -10.97
N PHE A 501 -8.75 -3.79 -10.14
CA PHE A 501 -8.81 -3.42 -8.72
C PHE A 501 -7.87 -2.27 -8.37
N ASN A 502 -7.09 -1.75 -9.33
CA ASN A 502 -6.23 -0.60 -9.13
C ASN A 502 -6.71 0.59 -9.96
N ASP A 503 -6.88 1.75 -9.32
CA ASP A 503 -7.49 2.95 -9.91
C ASP A 503 -6.72 3.52 -11.12
N ILE A 504 -5.42 3.20 -11.25
CA ILE A 504 -4.56 3.64 -12.37
C ILE A 504 -4.39 2.57 -13.46
N GLN A 505 -5.06 1.43 -13.34
CA GLN A 505 -5.01 0.31 -14.30
C GLN A 505 -5.86 0.57 -15.55
N ALA A 506 -6.66 1.65 -15.56
CA ALA A 506 -7.48 2.04 -16.69
C ALA A 506 -7.37 3.54 -16.98
N TYR A 507 -7.27 3.89 -18.25
CA TYR A 507 -7.23 5.26 -18.75
C TYR A 507 -8.51 5.55 -19.56
N PRO A 508 -9.33 6.54 -19.17
CA PRO A 508 -10.53 6.91 -19.92
C PRO A 508 -10.09 7.69 -21.17
N GLU A 509 -9.95 7.04 -22.32
CA GLU A 509 -9.35 7.68 -23.51
C GLU A 509 -10.36 8.55 -24.27
N TYR A 510 -11.58 8.05 -24.45
CA TYR A 510 -12.66 8.76 -25.12
C TYR A 510 -13.95 8.73 -24.32
N LEU A 511 -14.62 9.89 -24.21
CA LEU A 511 -15.98 10.02 -23.72
C LEU A 511 -16.93 10.14 -24.91
N ILE A 512 -17.89 9.21 -25.01
CA ILE A 512 -18.89 9.17 -26.07
C ILE A 512 -20.24 9.55 -25.46
N THR A 513 -20.87 10.60 -26.00
CA THR A 513 -22.22 11.03 -25.63
C THR A 513 -23.18 10.68 -26.76
N PHE A 514 -24.29 10.03 -26.43
CA PHE A 514 -25.27 9.52 -27.40
C PHE A 514 -26.68 9.48 -26.80
N THR A 515 -27.70 9.20 -27.62
CA THR A 515 -29.08 8.91 -27.16
C THR A 515 -29.45 7.46 -27.44
#